data_AF-A0A401TG64-F1
#
_entry.id   AF-A0A401TG64-F1
#
_cell.length_a   1.000
_cell.length_b   1.000
_cell.length_c   1.000
_cell.angle_alpha   90.00
_cell.angle_beta   90.00
_cell.angle_gamma   90.00
#
_symmetry.space_group_name_H-M   'P 1'
#
loop_
_entity.id
_entity.type
_entity.pdbx_description
1 polymer ?
#
loop_
_entity_poly.entity_id
_entity_poly.type
_entity_poly.pdbx_seq_one_letter_code
_entity_poly.pdbx_strand_id
1 'polypeptide(L)' 'QRVVKKRGWPKGKKRKKVLPNGPKAPVTGYVRFLNERREQIRMLHPDLPFPEITRMLGNEWSKLPALEKQ' A
#
# COMPACT_ATOMS: atom_id res chain seq x y z
N GLN A 1 22.58 8.99 0.60
CA GLN A 1 21.74 9.91 1.40
C GLN A 1 20.28 9.46 1.29
N ARG A 2 19.67 8.92 2.37
CA ARG A 2 18.23 8.58 2.38
C ARG A 2 17.43 9.88 2.54
N VAL A 3 16.80 10.34 1.47
CA VAL A 3 15.91 11.52 1.51
C VAL A 3 14.73 11.21 2.44
N VAL A 4 14.72 11.82 3.62
CA VAL A 4 13.59 11.75 4.56
C VAL A 4 12.45 12.57 3.98
N LYS A 5 11.62 11.95 3.11
CA LYS A 5 10.35 12.55 2.69
C LYS A 5 9.51 12.78 3.94
N LYS A 6 9.18 14.05 4.25
CA LYS A 6 8.21 14.42 5.29
C LYS A 6 6.83 13.83 4.94
N ARG A 7 6.62 12.56 5.30
CA ARG A 7 5.34 11.86 5.16
C ARG A 7 4.46 12.23 6.34
N GLY A 8 3.89 13.42 6.29
CA GLY A 8 2.94 13.90 7.28
C GLY A 8 2.03 14.94 6.69
N TRP A 9 0.72 14.82 6.94
CA TRP A 9 -0.21 15.91 6.69
C TRP A 9 0.22 17.13 7.55
N PRO A 10 0.05 18.37 7.07
CA PRO A 10 0.36 19.56 7.88
C PRO A 10 -0.38 19.47 9.22
N LYS A 11 0.35 19.53 10.34
CA LYS A 11 -0.27 19.58 11.67
C LYS A 11 -1.27 20.75 11.67
N GLY A 12 -2.54 20.45 11.97
CA GLY A 12 -3.62 21.43 12.04
C GLY A 12 -4.68 21.34 10.93
N LYS A 13 -4.42 20.70 9.78
CA LYS A 13 -5.47 20.47 8.76
C LYS A 13 -6.23 19.18 9.07
N LYS A 14 -7.49 19.31 9.50
CA LYS A 14 -8.43 18.16 9.58
C LYS A 14 -8.59 17.57 8.18
N ARG A 15 -8.43 16.25 8.05
CA ARG A 15 -8.76 15.55 6.80
C ARG A 15 -10.23 15.80 6.48
N LYS A 16 -10.54 16.17 5.24
CA LYS A 16 -11.94 16.18 4.78
C LYS A 16 -12.51 14.79 5.02
N LYS A 17 -13.65 14.73 5.71
CA LYS A 17 -14.36 13.46 5.92
C LYS A 17 -14.73 12.92 4.54
N VAL A 18 -14.42 11.66 4.30
CA VAL A 18 -14.94 10.96 3.12
C VAL A 18 -16.45 10.89 3.30
N LEU A 19 -17.21 11.45 2.35
CA LEU A 19 -18.67 11.38 2.39
C LEU A 19 -19.08 9.90 2.28
N PRO A 20 -20.01 9.40 3.11
CA PRO A 20 -20.43 7.99 3.08
C PRO A 20 -20.90 7.50 1.71
N ASN A 21 -21.51 8.40 0.92
CA ASN A 21 -22.09 8.10 -0.39
C ASN A 21 -21.28 8.69 -1.56
N GLY A 22 -20.04 9.15 -1.31
CA GLY A 22 -19.17 9.69 -2.35
C GLY A 22 -18.40 8.60 -3.11
N PRO A 23 -17.89 8.89 -4.32
CA PRO A 23 -17.03 7.95 -5.04
C PRO A 23 -15.79 7.62 -4.19
N LYS A 24 -15.47 6.33 -4.07
CA LYS A 24 -14.22 5.88 -3.43
C LYS A 24 -13.03 6.46 -4.20
N ALA A 25 -11.99 6.86 -3.46
CA ALA A 25 -10.74 7.32 -4.07
C ALA A 25 -10.16 6.25 -5.01
N PRO A 26 -9.54 6.65 -6.13
CA PRO A 26 -8.93 5.69 -7.05
C PRO A 26 -7.83 4.89 -6.34
N VAL A 27 -7.80 3.60 -6.62
CA VAL A 27 -6.79 2.68 -6.10
C VAL A 27 -5.47 2.93 -6.82
N THR A 28 -4.39 3.20 -6.07
CA THR A 28 -3.05 3.39 -6.64
C THR A 28 -2.47 2.07 -7.17
N GLY A 29 -1.54 2.13 -8.12
CA GLY A 29 -0.86 0.92 -8.66
C GLY A 29 -0.28 0.02 -7.56
N TYR A 30 0.29 0.62 -6.50
CA TYR A 30 0.76 -0.13 -5.33
C TYR A 30 -0.35 -0.92 -4.62
N VAL A 31 -1.54 -0.33 -4.44
CA VAL A 31 -2.64 -1.02 -3.75
C VAL A 31 -3.24 -2.11 -4.64
N ARG A 32 -3.24 -1.93 -5.97
CA ARG A 32 -3.63 -3.00 -6.92
C ARG A 32 -2.68 -4.19 -6.81
N PHE A 33 -1.36 -3.94 -6.90
CA PHE A 33 -0.33 -4.95 -6.72
C PHE A 33 -0.45 -5.69 -5.38
N LEU A 34 -0.65 -4.95 -4.29
CA LEU A 34 -0.85 -5.55 -2.98
C LEU A 34 -2.09 -6.45 -2.94
N ASN A 35 -3.22 -6.04 -3.53
CA ASN A 35 -4.43 -6.84 -3.51
C ASN A 35 -4.25 -8.16 -4.27
N GLU A 36 -3.64 -8.12 -5.46
CA GLU A 36 -3.40 -9.31 -6.29
C GLU A 36 -2.42 -10.28 -5.64
N ARG A 37 -1.28 -9.78 -5.13
CA ARG A 37 -0.25 -10.64 -4.54
C ARG A 37 -0.59 -11.13 -3.14
N ARG A 38 -1.30 -10.33 -2.33
CA ARG A 38 -1.67 -10.73 -0.97
C ARG A 38 -2.53 -11.98 -0.95
N GLU A 39 -3.47 -12.13 -1.89
CA GLU A 39 -4.30 -13.32 -1.96
C GLU A 39 -3.45 -14.56 -2.28
N GLN A 40 -2.52 -14.45 -3.23
CA GLN A 40 -1.59 -15.53 -3.58
C GLN A 40 -0.72 -15.96 -2.39
N ILE A 41 -0.10 -15.00 -1.70
CA ILE A 41 0.78 -15.30 -0.55
C ILE A 41 -0.02 -15.87 0.62
N ARG A 42 -1.25 -15.41 0.85
CA ARG A 42 -2.12 -15.97 1.89
C ARG A 42 -2.51 -17.42 1.59
N MET A 43 -2.70 -17.78 0.32
CA MET A 43 -2.97 -19.17 -0.08
C MET A 43 -1.73 -20.07 0.06
N LEU A 44 -0.55 -19.56 -0.28
CA LEU A 44 0.71 -20.29 -0.15
C LEU A 44 1.18 -20.42 1.31
N HIS A 45 0.88 -19.40 2.13
CA HIS A 45 1.30 -19.31 3.52
C HIS A 45 0.13 -18.91 4.41
N PRO A 46 -0.84 -19.81 4.65
CA PRO A 46 -1.98 -19.53 5.52
C PRO A 46 -1.56 -19.28 6.99
N ASP A 47 -0.40 -19.78 7.40
CA ASP A 47 0.14 -19.65 8.76
C ASP A 47 0.78 -18.28 9.03
N LEU A 48 1.10 -17.51 7.98
CA LEU A 48 1.76 -16.23 8.14
C LEU A 48 0.75 -15.14 8.53
N PRO A 49 1.06 -14.32 9.55
CA PRO A 49 0.19 -13.24 9.96
C PRO A 49 0.22 -12.11 8.92
N PHE A 50 -0.92 -11.43 8.76
CA PHE A 50 -1.09 -10.34 7.79
C PHE A 50 0.01 -9.25 7.79
N PRO A 51 0.53 -8.79 8.95
CA PRO A 51 1.60 -7.80 8.97
C PRO A 51 2.88 -8.28 8.27
N GLU A 52 3.19 -9.57 8.38
CA GLU A 52 4.40 -10.16 7.80
C GLU A 52 4.26 -10.27 6.28
N ILE A 53 3.10 -10.70 5.80
CA ILE A 53 2.76 -10.70 4.37
C ILE A 53 2.89 -9.28 3.78
N THR A 54 2.35 -8.27 4.47
CA THR A 54 2.43 -6.88 4.01
C THR A 54 3.87 -6.36 3.98
N ARG A 55 4.70 -6.77 4.95
CA ARG A 55 6.12 -6.42 5.00
C ARG A 55 6.90 -7.02 3.84
N MET A 56 6.68 -8.30 3.53
CA MET A 56 7.30 -8.97 2.40
C MET A 56 6.94 -8.29 1.07
N LEU A 57 5.65 -8.03 0.85
CA LEU A 57 5.17 -7.36 -0.37
C LEU A 57 5.67 -5.93 -0.50
N GLY A 58 5.80 -5.18 0.60
CA GLY A 58 6.37 -3.84 0.59
C GLY A 58 7.85 -3.84 0.20
N ASN A 59 8.61 -4.85 0.63
CA ASN A 59 10.00 -5.05 0.22
C ASN A 59 10.12 -5.45 -1.25
N GLU A 60 9.26 -6.36 -1.73
CA GLU A 60 9.19 -6.76 -3.13
C GLU A 60 8.87 -5.56 -4.03
N TRP A 61 7.81 -4.81 -3.72
CA TRP A 61 7.46 -3.57 -4.42
C TRP A 61 8.58 -2.53 -4.41
N SER A 62 9.37 -2.44 -3.35
CA SER A 62 10.51 -1.52 -3.30
C SER A 62 11.63 -1.93 -4.27
N LYS A 63 11.78 -3.24 -4.53
CA LYS A 63 12.77 -3.81 -5.44
C LYS A 63 12.32 -3.84 -6.90
N LEU A 64 11.02 -3.83 -7.19
CA LEU A 64 10.52 -3.81 -8.56
C LEU A 64 11.01 -2.55 -9.33
N PRO A 65 11.28 -2.65 -10.64
CA PRO A 65 11.59 -1.49 -11.49
C PRO A 65 10.42 -0.50 -11.54
N ALA A 66 10.68 0.78 -11.79
CA ALA A 66 9.61 1.79 -11.90
C ALA A 66 8.61 1.49 -13.03
N LEU A 67 9.05 0.73 -14.05
CA LEU A 67 8.25 0.33 -15.21
C LEU A 67 7.08 -0.60 -14.84
N GLU A 68 7.23 -1.39 -13.77
CA GLU A 68 6.21 -2.37 -13.35
C GLU A 68 5.26 -1.81 -12.26
N LYS A 69 5.43 -0.54 -11.86
CA LYS A 69 4.70 0.08 -10.73
C LYS A 69 3.45 0.88 -11.13
N GLN A 70 2.98 0.75 -12.36
CA GLN A 70 1.96 1.62 -12.96
C GLN A 70 0.53 1.26 -12.57
#